data_AF-A0A3Q8SSW4-F1
#
_entry.id   AF-A0A3Q8SSW4-F1
#
_cell.length_a   1.000
_cell.length_b   1.000
_cell.length_c   1.000
_cell.angle_alpha   90.00
_cell.angle_beta   90.00
_cell.angle_gamma   90.00
#
_symmetry.space_group_name_H-M   'P 1'
#
loop_
_entity.id
_entity.type
_entity.pdbx_description
1 polymer ?
#
loop_
_entity_poly.entity_id
_entity_poly.type
_entity_poly.pdbx_seq_one_letter_code
_entity_poly.pdbx_strand_id
1 'polypeptide(L)'
;MKEIVLYFFILILMKANCLNQPNYAYECMAELGVSWSQMEEFEKSNPPHNIKCLSLCMGEKSGYITNKQINETAVLEELPSGVSIDFEQCKDITGIDDCDEFFKILECIREQFAKSMDDLKKT
;
A
#
# COMPACT_ATOMS: atom_id res chain seq x y z
N MET A 1 2.42 22.79 31.76
CA MET A 1 1.60 21.65 32.22
C MET A 1 0.38 21.39 31.33
N LYS A 2 -0.44 22.39 30.97
CA LYS A 2 -1.59 22.19 30.06
C LYS A 2 -1.20 21.73 28.63
N GLU A 3 -0.13 22.28 28.07
CA GLU A 3 0.39 21.90 26.73
C GLU A 3 0.91 20.45 26.66
N ILE A 4 1.52 19.96 27.74
CA ILE A 4 2.05 18.57 27.81
C ILE A 4 0.90 17.56 27.89
N VAL A 5 -0.20 17.92 28.57
CA VAL A 5 -1.42 17.10 28.65
C VAL A 5 -2.12 17.05 27.29
N LEU A 6 -2.13 18.15 26.54
CA LEU A 6 -2.64 18.23 25.17
C LEU A 6 -1.83 17.36 24.20
N TYR A 7 -0.49 17.39 24.30
CA TYR A 7 0.39 16.52 23.51
C TYR A 7 0.19 15.03 23.81
N PHE A 8 0.00 14.68 25.08
CA PHE A 8 -0.33 13.30 25.47
C PHE A 8 -1.71 12.87 24.95
N PHE A 9 -2.71 13.75 25.00
CA PHE A 9 -4.03 13.48 24.43
C PHE A 9 -3.98 13.33 22.90
N ILE A 10 -3.20 14.15 22.20
CA ILE A 10 -3.01 14.05 20.74
C ILE A 10 -2.27 12.75 20.37
N LEU A 11 -1.25 12.35 21.13
CA LEU A 11 -0.55 11.07 20.93
C LEU A 11 -1.45 9.84 21.25
N ILE A 12 -2.34 9.96 22.24
CA ILE A 12 -3.35 8.93 22.56
C ILE A 12 -4.43 8.87 21.48
N LEU A 13 -4.86 10.00 20.92
CA LEU A 13 -5.82 10.08 19.82
C LEU A 13 -5.20 9.56 18.50
N MET A 14 -3.92 9.80 18.25
CA MET A 14 -3.18 9.20 17.13
C MET A 14 -3.10 7.67 17.25
N LYS A 15 -2.89 7.12 18.45
CA LYS A 15 -2.99 5.66 18.69
C LYS A 15 -4.42 5.13 18.60
N ALA A 16 -5.42 5.93 18.95
CA ALA A 16 -6.83 5.53 18.85
C ALA A 16 -7.30 5.40 17.39
N ASN A 17 -6.71 6.15 16.45
CA ASN A 17 -6.97 5.96 15.01
C ASN A 17 -6.26 4.73 14.42
N CYS A 18 -5.32 4.10 15.12
CA CYS A 18 -4.79 2.79 14.75
C CYS A 18 -5.69 1.62 15.20
N LEU A 19 -6.63 1.84 16.13
CA LEU A 19 -7.56 0.79 16.60
C LEU A 19 -8.74 0.58 15.66
N ASN A 20 -8.95 1.50 14.73
CA ASN A 20 -10.08 1.50 13.79
C ASN A 20 -9.65 1.38 12.33
N GLN A 21 -8.34 1.24 12.06
CA GLN A 21 -7.89 0.83 10.73
C GLN A 21 -8.05 -0.69 10.67
N PRO A 22 -8.84 -1.23 9.72
CA PRO A 22 -8.88 -2.66 9.53
C PRO A 22 -7.47 -3.18 9.22
N ASN A 23 -7.03 -4.17 9.99
CA ASN A 23 -5.71 -4.76 9.86
C ASN A 23 -5.71 -5.76 8.70
N TYR A 24 -5.89 -5.25 7.49
CA TYR A 24 -5.96 -6.04 6.26
C TYR A 24 -4.72 -6.92 6.09
N ALA A 25 -3.55 -6.48 6.56
CA ALA A 25 -2.35 -7.31 6.57
C ALA A 25 -2.57 -8.59 7.40
N TYR A 26 -3.07 -8.47 8.64
CA TYR A 26 -3.33 -9.64 9.49
C TYR A 26 -4.39 -10.57 8.89
N GLU A 27 -5.48 -10.02 8.38
CA GLU A 27 -6.54 -10.81 7.73
C GLU A 27 -6.01 -11.57 6.50
N CYS A 28 -5.33 -10.88 5.60
CA CYS A 28 -4.78 -11.49 4.39
C CYS A 28 -3.69 -12.51 4.69
N MET A 29 -2.84 -12.26 5.69
CA MET A 29 -1.86 -13.26 6.12
C MET A 29 -2.52 -14.53 6.66
N ALA A 30 -3.61 -14.39 7.44
CA ALA A 30 -4.37 -15.53 7.93
C ALA A 30 -5.04 -16.30 6.77
N GLU A 31 -5.64 -15.60 5.80
CA GLU A 31 -6.27 -16.20 4.62
C GLU A 31 -5.26 -16.93 3.71
N LEU A 32 -4.06 -16.38 3.56
CA LEU A 32 -3.01 -16.91 2.67
C LEU A 32 -2.01 -17.85 3.37
N GLY A 33 -2.16 -18.06 4.68
CA GLY A 33 -1.22 -18.87 5.47
C GLY A 33 0.21 -18.28 5.51
N VAL A 34 0.34 -16.96 5.44
CA VAL A 34 1.62 -16.25 5.52
C VAL A 34 1.95 -15.96 6.98
N SER A 35 3.17 -16.28 7.42
CA SER A 35 3.65 -15.88 8.74
C SER A 35 4.35 -14.52 8.72
N TRP A 36 4.36 -13.82 9.85
CA TRP A 36 5.08 -12.57 10.01
C TRP A 36 6.57 -12.66 9.68
N SER A 37 7.20 -13.82 9.89
CA SER A 37 8.60 -14.04 9.53
C SER A 37 8.85 -14.02 8.01
N GLN A 38 7.82 -14.19 7.19
CA GLN A 38 7.90 -14.10 5.73
C GLN A 38 7.70 -12.67 5.23
N MET A 39 7.32 -11.72 6.09
CA MET A 39 7.12 -10.32 5.70
C MET A 39 8.42 -9.61 5.35
N GLU A 40 9.56 -10.06 5.87
CA GLU A 40 10.89 -9.59 5.46
C GLU A 40 11.13 -9.80 3.96
N GLU A 41 10.37 -10.70 3.33
CA GLU A 41 10.48 -10.96 1.90
C GLU A 41 9.75 -9.94 1.04
N PHE A 42 8.86 -9.11 1.61
CA PHE A 42 8.04 -8.14 0.89
C PHE A 42 8.87 -7.06 0.20
N GLU A 43 10.04 -6.71 0.73
CA GLU A 43 10.95 -5.72 0.16
C GLU A 43 11.87 -6.29 -0.93
N LYS A 44 11.83 -7.60 -1.19
CA LYS A 44 12.62 -8.21 -2.26
C LYS A 44 12.05 -7.82 -3.62
N SER A 45 12.92 -7.60 -4.60
CA SER A 45 12.54 -7.30 -5.99
C SER A 45 11.69 -8.39 -6.66
N ASN A 46 11.72 -9.61 -6.13
CA ASN A 46 10.85 -10.70 -6.57
C ASN A 46 10.48 -11.55 -5.35
N PRO A 47 9.44 -11.17 -4.60
CA PRO A 47 9.05 -11.88 -3.40
C PRO A 47 8.36 -13.21 -3.76
N PRO A 48 8.26 -14.15 -2.80
CA PRO A 48 7.49 -15.38 -2.98
C PRO A 48 6.04 -15.12 -3.40
N HIS A 49 5.43 -16.09 -4.08
CA HIS A 49 4.08 -15.98 -4.64
C HIS A 49 3.01 -15.60 -3.61
N ASN A 50 3.03 -16.22 -2.43
CA ASN A 50 2.11 -15.90 -1.33
C ASN A 50 2.25 -14.44 -0.84
N ILE A 51 3.45 -13.86 -0.92
CA ILE A 51 3.70 -12.45 -0.59
C ILE A 51 3.18 -11.51 -1.68
N LYS A 52 3.27 -11.90 -2.95
CA LYS A 52 2.60 -11.18 -4.05
C LYS A 52 1.08 -11.19 -3.86
N CYS A 53 0.51 -12.35 -3.53
CA CYS A 53 -0.92 -12.47 -3.24
C CYS A 53 -1.34 -11.68 -1.99
N LEU A 54 -0.45 -11.55 -1.00
CA LEU A 54 -0.70 -10.72 0.17
C LEU A 54 -0.92 -9.26 -0.23
N SER A 55 -0.12 -8.74 -1.17
CA SER A 55 -0.30 -7.39 -1.68
C SER A 55 -1.64 -7.20 -2.39
N LEU A 56 -2.07 -8.17 -3.20
CA LEU A 56 -3.36 -8.14 -3.89
C LEU A 56 -4.52 -8.15 -2.89
N CYS A 57 -4.52 -9.08 -1.93
CA CYS A 57 -5.55 -9.15 -0.90
C CYS A 57 -5.65 -7.85 -0.09
N MET A 58 -4.52 -7.25 0.27
CA MET A 58 -4.51 -5.97 0.99
C MET A 58 -5.12 -4.85 0.14
N GLY A 59 -4.81 -4.80 -1.16
CA GLY A 59 -5.36 -3.82 -2.09
C GLY A 59 -6.87 -3.98 -2.31
N GLU A 60 -7.37 -5.21 -2.38
CA GLU A 60 -8.80 -5.51 -2.49
C GLU A 60 -9.56 -5.09 -1.23
N LYS A 61 -9.06 -5.46 -0.06
CA LYS A 61 -9.71 -5.10 1.20
C LYS A 61 -9.64 -3.60 1.48
N SER A 62 -8.57 -2.92 1.07
CA SER A 62 -8.46 -1.47 1.21
C SER A 62 -9.28 -0.68 0.20
N GLY A 63 -9.89 -1.33 -0.80
CA GLY A 63 -10.66 -0.67 -1.86
C GLY A 63 -9.79 0.02 -2.92
N TYR A 64 -8.46 -0.15 -2.86
CA TYR A 64 -7.55 0.29 -3.93
C TYR A 64 -7.63 -0.62 -5.14
N ILE A 65 -8.16 -1.83 -4.98
CA ILE A 65 -8.46 -2.77 -6.05
C ILE A 65 -9.95 -3.09 -6.03
N THR A 66 -10.58 -2.98 -7.19
CA THR A 66 -11.98 -3.33 -7.41
C THR A 66 -12.09 -4.01 -8.77
N ASN A 67 -12.75 -5.17 -8.82
CA ASN A 67 -12.87 -5.97 -10.06
C ASN A 67 -11.50 -6.25 -10.72
N LYS A 68 -10.47 -6.54 -9.91
CA LYS A 68 -9.08 -6.75 -10.34
C LYS A 68 -8.41 -5.57 -11.04
N GLN A 69 -8.99 -4.37 -10.93
CA GLN A 69 -8.41 -3.14 -11.46
C GLN A 69 -8.13 -2.16 -10.34
N ILE A 70 -7.13 -1.31 -10.56
CA ILE A 70 -6.83 -0.23 -9.64
C ILE A 70 -7.97 0.77 -9.63
N ASN A 71 -8.44 1.07 -8.43
CA ASN A 71 -9.30 2.21 -8.18
C ASN A 71 -8.44 3.46 -8.12
N GLU A 72 -8.16 4.05 -9.28
CA GLU A 72 -7.28 5.22 -9.41
C GLU A 72 -7.73 6.37 -8.51
N THR A 73 -9.05 6.59 -8.39
CA THR A 73 -9.61 7.63 -7.52
C THR A 73 -9.21 7.41 -6.07
N ALA A 74 -9.39 6.19 -5.54
CA ALA A 74 -9.01 5.86 -4.17
C ALA A 74 -7.49 5.96 -3.94
N VAL A 75 -6.67 5.61 -4.93
CA VAL A 75 -5.21 5.76 -4.82
C VAL A 75 -4.81 7.24 -4.82
N LEU A 76 -5.38 8.06 -5.71
CA LEU A 76 -5.08 9.48 -5.82
C LEU A 76 -5.47 10.28 -4.57
N GLU A 77 -6.55 9.89 -3.87
CA GLU A 77 -6.99 10.53 -2.62
C GLU A 77 -5.96 10.40 -1.48
N GLU A 78 -5.13 9.36 -1.52
CA GLU A 78 -4.09 9.08 -0.52
C GLU A 78 -2.74 9.72 -0.86
N LEU A 79 -2.58 10.28 -2.06
CA LEU A 79 -1.32 10.88 -2.49
C LEU A 79 -1.08 12.23 -1.81
N PRO A 80 0.16 12.51 -1.35
CA PRO A 80 0.53 13.85 -0.91
C PRO A 80 0.34 14.88 -2.03
N SER A 81 -0.03 16.11 -1.66
CA SER A 81 -0.15 17.22 -2.61
C SER A 81 1.13 17.40 -3.44
N GLY A 82 0.97 17.49 -4.76
CA GLY A 82 2.08 17.66 -5.71
C GLY A 82 2.69 16.34 -6.20
N VAL A 83 2.30 15.20 -5.65
CA VAL A 83 2.64 13.88 -6.19
C VAL A 83 1.67 13.54 -7.31
N SER A 84 2.21 13.06 -8.44
CA SER A 84 1.41 12.59 -9.57
C SER A 84 1.82 11.19 -9.99
N ILE A 85 0.82 10.35 -10.30
CA ILE A 85 1.00 9.01 -10.83
C ILE A 85 0.24 8.92 -12.16
N ASP A 86 0.88 8.33 -13.16
CA ASP A 86 0.32 8.03 -14.46
C ASP A 86 -0.01 6.53 -14.55
N PHE A 87 -1.25 6.18 -14.21
CA PHE A 87 -1.72 4.79 -14.20
C PHE A 87 -1.71 4.14 -15.58
N GLU A 88 -1.83 4.95 -16.65
CA GLU A 88 -1.81 4.46 -18.03
C GLU A 88 -0.47 3.82 -18.39
N GLN A 89 0.63 4.20 -17.75
CA GLN A 89 1.94 3.57 -17.95
C GLN A 89 2.06 2.20 -17.29
N CYS A 90 1.19 1.89 -16.32
CA CYS A 90 1.25 0.64 -15.56
C CYS A 90 0.14 -0.36 -15.93
N LYS A 91 -0.95 0.09 -16.58
CA LYS A 91 -2.17 -0.74 -16.78
C LYS A 91 -2.01 -1.94 -17.73
N ASP A 92 -1.06 -1.87 -18.66
CA ASP A 92 -0.85 -2.92 -19.68
C ASP A 92 0.16 -3.99 -19.22
N ILE A 93 0.62 -3.91 -17.96
CA ILE A 93 1.54 -4.89 -17.37
C ILE A 93 0.79 -6.19 -17.06
N THR A 94 1.30 -7.31 -17.57
CA THR A 94 0.71 -8.64 -17.37
C THR A 94 1.53 -9.54 -16.45
N GLY A 95 0.85 -10.41 -15.70
CA GLY A 95 1.45 -11.40 -14.80
C GLY A 95 1.41 -12.84 -15.31
N ILE A 96 2.06 -13.73 -14.55
CA ILE A 96 1.85 -15.18 -14.68
C ILE A 96 0.46 -15.57 -14.15
N ASP A 97 -0.02 -14.86 -13.13
CA ASP A 97 -1.35 -14.95 -12.54
C ASP A 97 -1.75 -13.57 -11.97
N ASP A 98 -2.97 -13.48 -11.40
CA ASP A 98 -3.51 -12.25 -10.83
C ASP A 98 -2.59 -11.62 -9.76
N CYS A 99 -1.93 -12.43 -8.93
CA CYS A 99 -1.05 -11.95 -7.87
C CYS A 99 0.24 -11.35 -8.43
N ASP A 100 0.86 -12.05 -9.40
CA ASP A 100 2.06 -11.57 -10.08
C ASP A 100 1.78 -10.34 -10.93
N GLU A 101 0.63 -10.29 -11.60
CA GLU A 101 0.18 -9.15 -12.39
C GLU A 101 0.04 -7.92 -11.51
N PHE A 102 -0.77 -8.03 -10.45
CA PHE A 102 -0.98 -6.93 -9.52
C PHE A 102 0.33 -6.47 -8.88
N PHE A 103 1.19 -7.40 -8.46
CA PHE A 103 2.48 -7.05 -7.87
C PHE A 103 3.35 -6.21 -8.82
N LYS A 104 3.43 -6.58 -10.11
CA LYS A 104 4.20 -5.81 -11.09
C LYS A 104 3.60 -4.43 -11.35
N ILE A 105 2.28 -4.33 -11.41
CA ILE A 105 1.59 -3.04 -11.54
C ILE A 105 1.87 -2.16 -10.31
N LEU A 106 1.82 -2.74 -9.10
CA LEU A 106 2.12 -2.05 -7.86
C LEU A 106 3.56 -1.54 -7.81
N GLU A 107 4.53 -2.32 -8.29
CA GLU A 107 5.93 -1.89 -8.39
C GLU A 107 6.10 -0.73 -9.37
N CYS A 108 5.44 -0.77 -10.53
CA CYS A 108 5.42 0.35 -11.48
C CYS A 108 4.90 1.64 -10.83
N ILE A 109 3.83 1.55 -10.05
CA ILE A 109 3.24 2.70 -9.33
C ILE A 109 4.19 3.20 -8.23
N ARG A 110 4.84 2.30 -7.49
CA ARG A 110 5.84 2.66 -6.47
C ARG A 110 7.02 3.41 -7.06
N GLU A 111 7.52 2.97 -8.21
CA GLU A 111 8.63 3.64 -8.90
C GLU A 111 8.25 5.06 -9.31
N GLN A 112 7.05 5.26 -9.86
CA GLN A 112 6.53 6.58 -10.19
C GLN A 112 6.36 7.47 -8.95
N PHE A 113 5.79 6.92 -7.88
CA PHE A 113 5.63 7.62 -6.61
C PHE A 113 6.99 8.08 -6.05
N ALA A 114 7.98 7.19 -5.99
CA ALA A 114 9.32 7.49 -5.50
C ALA A 114 9.98 8.60 -6.33
N LYS A 115 9.89 8.50 -7.67
CA LYS A 115 10.39 9.52 -8.59
C LYS A 115 9.71 10.89 -8.37
N SER A 116 8.39 10.91 -8.29
CA SER A 116 7.62 12.15 -8.08
C SER A 116 7.96 12.80 -6.74
N MET A 117 8.14 12.00 -5.68
CA MET A 117 8.57 12.49 -4.37
C MET A 117 9.99 13.07 -4.37
N ASP A 118 10.91 12.48 -5.14
CA ASP A 118 12.28 13.00 -5.25
C ASP A 118 12.36 14.26 -6.08
N ASP A 119 11.48 14.45 -7.06
CA ASP A 119 11.42 15.68 -7.85
C ASP A 119 10.85 16.85 -7.03
N LEU A 120 9.87 16.61 -6.14
CA LEU A 120 9.37 17.62 -5.19
C LEU A 120 10.42 18.10 -4.18
N LYS A 121 11.41 17.29 -3.82
CA LYS A 121 12.49 17.70 -2.91
C LYS A 121 13.51 18.62 -3.58
N LYS A 122 13.54 18.66 -4.91
CA LYS A 122 14.50 19.47 -5.69
C LYS A 122 13.96 20.87 -6.03
N THR A 123 12.66 21.09 -5.85
CA THR A 123 11.97 22.37 -6.02
C THR A 123 11.91 23.15 -4.73
#